data_AF-A0A2G4SRS8-F1
#
_entry.id   AF-A0A2G4SRS8-F1
#
_cell.length_a   1.000
_cell.length_b   1.000
_cell.length_c   1.000
_cell.angle_alpha   90.00
_cell.angle_beta   90.00
_cell.angle_gamma   90.00
#
_symmetry.space_group_name_H-M   'P 1'
#
loop_
_entity.id
_entity.type
_entity.pdbx_description
1 polymer ?
#
loop_
_entity_poly.entity_id
_entity_poly.type
_entity_poly.pdbx_seq_one_letter_code
_entity_poly.pdbx_strand_id
1 'polypeptide(L)'
;MFANTVKSGGFSVDFVFSKRKTKDISLTANIDLKLEDFGLEEVKQTYQPMFLDPGRKSMFTAAICLDTTNHQIRRCSTAEYYHITGSTKYIKQLEKLKVQKGIKEIENSIPSSKTAECVAYLLYIKYILTHAGVLFAFYDYKTAKDHFYLYQGKQRAAEETVNMLAHGGTKYNKRKKRHRKKKRSKKQKLMANPKEKKNPVAKNSQNWKPVKFQMEREKVPLVVFGARMFGKDSIKLKGNRLASLVFFWRALKRREAAKDLIAVIIDECKTFKVCNACNNDPLTSMFGLKSRNVQVCNFCKALWQRGINACKDALPISLSVWDGRGQPFKHSRN
;
A
#
# COMPACT_ATOMS: atom_id res chain seq x y z
N MET A 1 22.56 -27.73 -2.49
CA MET A 1 22.75 -26.27 -2.31
C MET A 1 23.03 -26.02 -0.83
N PHE A 2 24.23 -25.57 -0.44
CA PHE A 2 24.46 -25.10 0.93
C PHE A 2 24.33 -23.57 0.92
N ALA A 3 23.15 -23.09 1.31
CA ALA A 3 22.89 -21.68 1.53
C ALA A 3 22.77 -21.47 3.04
N ASN A 4 23.88 -21.12 3.69
CA ASN A 4 23.84 -20.75 5.09
C ASN A 4 23.27 -19.33 5.17
N THR A 5 22.03 -19.25 5.66
CA THR A 5 21.38 -17.98 5.92
C THR A 5 21.52 -17.71 7.42
N VAL A 6 22.35 -16.74 7.79
CA VAL A 6 22.37 -16.24 9.16
C VAL A 6 21.25 -15.22 9.28
N LYS A 7 20.12 -15.66 9.84
CA LYS A 7 18.97 -14.79 10.13
C LYS A 7 19.09 -14.34 11.58
N SER A 8 19.35 -13.06 11.81
CA SER A 8 19.06 -12.49 13.12
C SER A 8 17.55 -12.26 13.19
N GLY A 9 16.91 -12.49 14.35
CA GLY A 9 15.44 -12.46 14.53
C GLY A 9 14.77 -11.08 14.37
N GLY A 10 15.07 -10.36 13.30
CA GLY A 10 14.54 -9.02 12.98
C GLY A 10 15.37 -7.85 13.53
N PHE A 11 16.58 -8.11 14.05
CA PHE A 11 17.39 -7.10 14.76
C PHE A 11 18.63 -6.59 13.99
N SER A 12 19.10 -7.27 12.93
CA SER A 12 20.21 -6.83 12.06
C SER A 12 20.13 -7.40 10.64
N VAL A 13 20.92 -6.85 9.71
CA VAL A 13 20.93 -7.11 8.25
C VAL A 13 21.20 -8.58 7.93
N ASP A 14 20.45 -9.14 6.99
CA ASP A 14 20.66 -10.50 6.47
C ASP A 14 21.72 -10.48 5.36
N PHE A 15 22.72 -11.34 5.47
CA PHE A 15 23.72 -11.57 4.41
C PHE A 15 23.59 -13.01 3.91
N VAL A 16 23.70 -13.19 2.59
CA VAL A 16 23.61 -14.49 1.92
C VAL A 16 24.94 -14.76 1.24
N PHE A 17 25.60 -15.86 1.63
CA PHE A 17 26.76 -16.38 0.94
C PHE A 17 26.33 -17.56 0.06
N SER A 18 26.61 -17.45 -1.24
CA SER A 18 26.30 -18.51 -2.21
C SER A 18 27.54 -18.90 -2.98
N LYS A 19 28.01 -20.13 -2.80
CA LYS A 19 29.00 -20.75 -3.70
C LYS A 19 28.24 -21.36 -4.90
N ARG A 20 28.46 -20.84 -6.11
CA ARG A 20 27.92 -21.46 -7.34
C ARG A 20 28.60 -22.80 -7.54
N LYS A 21 27.84 -23.89 -7.44
CA LYS A 21 28.12 -25.11 -8.21
C LYS A 21 27.25 -25.05 -9.46
N THR A 22 27.88 -25.16 -10.61
CA THR A 22 27.24 -25.32 -11.91
C THR A 22 26.54 -26.69 -11.97
N LYS A 23 25.40 -26.69 -12.68
CA LYS A 23 24.54 -27.80 -13.14
C LYS A 23 23.31 -28.15 -12.28
N ASP A 24 22.20 -28.15 -13.01
CA ASP A 24 20.83 -28.61 -12.78
C ASP A 24 19.90 -27.79 -11.86
N ILE A 25 19.31 -26.74 -12.45
CA ILE A 25 18.13 -26.02 -11.97
C ILE A 25 17.04 -26.17 -13.07
N SER A 26 16.36 -27.31 -13.12
CA SER A 26 15.24 -27.51 -14.06
C SER A 26 13.90 -27.86 -13.38
N LEU A 27 13.81 -27.94 -12.05
CA LEU A 27 12.58 -28.31 -11.33
C LEU A 27 12.09 -27.29 -10.27
N THR A 28 12.75 -26.15 -10.14
CA THR A 28 12.31 -25.01 -9.29
C THR A 28 12.28 -23.73 -10.10
N ALA A 29 11.72 -23.78 -11.30
CA ALA A 29 11.31 -22.55 -11.96
C ALA A 29 10.21 -21.93 -11.11
N ASN A 30 10.37 -20.66 -10.70
CA ASN A 30 9.23 -19.87 -10.22
C ASN A 30 8.23 -19.82 -11.39
N ILE A 31 7.22 -20.69 -11.37
CA ILE A 31 6.14 -20.65 -12.34
C ILE A 31 5.41 -19.34 -12.07
N ASP A 32 5.52 -18.38 -12.99
CA ASP A 32 4.82 -17.10 -12.90
C ASP A 32 3.38 -17.33 -13.32
N LEU A 33 2.54 -17.65 -12.32
CA LEU A 33 1.12 -17.90 -12.53
C LEU A 33 0.43 -16.65 -13.06
N LYS A 34 -0.32 -16.81 -14.14
CA LYS A 34 -1.13 -15.78 -14.77
C LYS A 34 -2.60 -15.96 -14.39
N LEU A 35 -3.41 -14.96 -14.74
CA LEU A 35 -4.84 -15.01 -14.42
C LEU A 35 -5.55 -16.15 -15.15
N GLU A 36 -5.07 -16.49 -16.35
CA GLU A 36 -5.61 -17.54 -17.23
C GLU A 36 -5.34 -18.96 -16.71
N ASP A 37 -4.41 -19.12 -15.75
CA ASP A 37 -4.03 -20.43 -15.21
C ASP A 37 -5.06 -20.97 -14.20
N PHE A 38 -6.12 -20.22 -13.89
CA PHE A 38 -7.13 -20.57 -12.89
C PHE A 38 -8.50 -20.80 -13.52
N GLY A 39 -9.17 -21.88 -13.11
CA GLY A 39 -10.56 -22.16 -13.50
C GLY A 39 -11.59 -21.55 -12.55
N LEU A 40 -12.78 -21.17 -13.05
CA LEU A 40 -13.80 -20.52 -12.22
C LEU A 40 -14.23 -21.37 -11.01
N GLU A 41 -14.43 -22.67 -11.21
CA GLU A 41 -14.84 -23.59 -10.14
C GLU A 41 -13.72 -23.81 -9.11
N GLU A 42 -12.47 -23.90 -9.56
CA GLU A 42 -11.29 -23.94 -8.69
C GLU A 42 -11.20 -22.67 -7.83
N VAL A 43 -11.39 -21.50 -8.43
CA VAL A 43 -11.40 -20.20 -7.74
C VAL A 43 -12.49 -20.12 -6.68
N LYS A 44 -13.71 -20.59 -6.98
CA LYS A 44 -14.82 -20.59 -6.02
C LYS A 44 -14.52 -21.46 -4.80
N GLN A 45 -13.95 -22.64 -5.02
CA GLN A 45 -13.74 -23.66 -3.98
C GLN A 45 -12.49 -23.37 -3.14
N THR A 46 -11.36 -23.08 -3.78
CA THR A 46 -10.03 -23.11 -3.15
C THR A 46 -9.50 -21.73 -2.78
N TYR A 47 -9.96 -20.66 -3.45
CA TYR A 47 -9.35 -19.35 -3.34
C TYR A 47 -10.29 -18.27 -2.79
N GLN A 48 -9.69 -17.26 -2.16
CA GLN A 48 -10.36 -16.01 -1.80
C GLN A 48 -9.82 -14.89 -2.69
N PRO A 49 -10.51 -14.54 -3.79
CA PRO A 49 -10.10 -13.47 -4.68
C PRO A 49 -10.08 -12.11 -4.01
N MET A 50 -9.02 -11.35 -4.28
CA MET A 50 -8.79 -10.01 -3.77
C MET A 50 -8.36 -9.10 -4.92
N PHE A 51 -9.29 -8.30 -5.42
CA PHE A 51 -9.05 -7.37 -6.53
C PHE A 51 -8.48 -6.07 -5.99
N LEU A 52 -7.26 -5.73 -6.38
CA LEU A 52 -6.47 -4.67 -5.76
C LEU A 52 -6.24 -3.49 -6.71
N ASP A 53 -6.74 -2.31 -6.30
CA ASP A 53 -6.44 -1.02 -6.92
C ASP A 53 -5.46 -0.18 -6.08
N PRO A 54 -4.23 0.03 -6.54
CA PRO A 54 -3.32 1.02 -5.99
C PRO A 54 -3.69 2.46 -6.41
N GLY A 55 -3.81 3.37 -5.44
CA GLY A 55 -4.35 4.73 -5.68
C GLY A 55 -3.44 5.88 -5.23
N ARG A 56 -3.67 7.11 -5.72
CA ARG A 56 -2.85 8.29 -5.34
C ARG A 56 -2.89 8.68 -3.86
N LYS A 57 -3.99 8.36 -3.15
CA LYS A 57 -4.15 8.65 -1.71
C LYS A 57 -4.17 7.38 -0.86
N SER A 58 -4.02 6.22 -1.48
CA SER A 58 -4.08 4.92 -0.83
C SER A 58 -3.05 3.98 -1.41
N MET A 59 -2.26 3.37 -0.53
CA MET A 59 -1.38 2.26 -0.90
C MET A 59 -2.14 1.21 -1.70
N PHE A 60 -3.31 0.82 -1.21
CA PHE A 60 -4.24 -0.01 -1.92
C PHE A 60 -5.67 0.19 -1.42
N THR A 61 -6.61 -0.05 -2.31
CA THR A 61 -7.99 -0.46 -2.01
C THR A 61 -8.15 -1.85 -2.59
N ALA A 62 -8.86 -2.73 -1.89
CA ALA A 62 -9.13 -4.08 -2.37
C ALA A 62 -10.58 -4.43 -2.14
N ALA A 63 -11.21 -5.02 -3.16
CA ALA A 63 -12.50 -5.67 -3.05
C ALA A 63 -12.29 -7.18 -2.93
N ILE A 64 -12.94 -7.79 -1.95
CA ILE A 64 -12.83 -9.20 -1.62
C ILE A 64 -14.24 -9.76 -1.66
N CYS A 65 -14.54 -10.46 -2.75
CA CYS A 65 -15.65 -11.37 -2.94
C CYS A 65 -15.64 -11.85 -4.39
N LEU A 66 -16.34 -12.95 -4.65
CA LEU A 66 -16.74 -13.35 -6.01
C LEU A 66 -18.12 -12.80 -6.38
N ASP A 67 -18.91 -12.32 -5.43
CA ASP A 67 -20.23 -11.75 -5.70
C ASP A 67 -20.14 -10.32 -6.23
N THR A 68 -21.08 -9.92 -7.09
CA THR A 68 -21.15 -8.55 -7.63
C THR A 68 -21.88 -7.58 -6.69
N THR A 69 -22.58 -8.11 -5.68
CA THR A 69 -23.51 -7.35 -4.83
C THR A 69 -22.91 -6.94 -3.48
N ASN A 70 -22.15 -7.82 -2.81
CA ASN A 70 -21.77 -7.68 -1.40
C ASN A 70 -20.27 -7.92 -1.16
N HIS A 71 -19.47 -6.92 -1.48
CA HIS A 71 -18.02 -7.04 -1.33
C HIS A 71 -17.53 -6.54 0.03
N GLN A 72 -16.54 -7.26 0.56
CA GLN A 72 -15.72 -6.74 1.64
C GLN A 72 -14.66 -5.79 1.07
N ILE A 73 -14.56 -4.58 1.61
CA ILE A 73 -13.52 -3.62 1.20
C ILE A 73 -12.40 -3.57 2.24
N ARG A 74 -11.16 -3.87 1.81
CA ARG A 74 -9.93 -3.66 2.60
C ARG A 74 -9.13 -2.51 2.00
N ARG A 75 -8.52 -1.68 2.83
CA ARG A 75 -7.83 -0.46 2.38
C ARG A 75 -6.68 -0.11 3.30
N CYS A 76 -5.59 0.36 2.72
CA CYS A 76 -4.53 1.07 3.42
C CYS A 76 -4.33 2.44 2.77
N SER A 77 -4.57 3.52 3.51
CA SER A 77 -4.25 4.86 3.01
C SER A 77 -2.75 5.13 3.02
N THR A 78 -2.27 6.09 2.22
CA THR A 78 -0.86 6.50 2.23
C THR A 78 -0.46 7.07 3.61
N ALA A 79 -1.37 7.81 4.26
CA ALA A 79 -1.15 8.34 5.59
C ALA A 79 -1.07 7.22 6.66
N GLU A 80 -1.95 6.22 6.58
CA GLU A 80 -1.90 5.04 7.47
C GLU A 80 -0.56 4.30 7.31
N TYR A 81 -0.08 4.11 6.07
CA TYR A 81 1.20 3.47 5.82
C TYR A 81 2.36 4.22 6.49
N TYR A 82 2.47 5.53 6.29
CA TYR A 82 3.53 6.33 6.93
C TYR A 82 3.40 6.45 8.45
N HIS A 83 2.19 6.26 8.98
CA HIS A 83 2.00 6.14 10.40
C HIS A 83 2.57 4.81 10.92
N ILE A 84 2.33 3.70 10.21
CA ILE A 84 2.87 2.38 10.55
C ILE A 84 4.39 2.35 10.44
N THR A 85 4.99 3.04 9.46
CA THR A 85 6.46 3.12 9.33
C THR A 85 7.12 3.89 10.47
N GLY A 86 6.36 4.64 11.28
CA GLY A 86 6.88 5.56 12.28
C GLY A 86 7.44 6.87 11.71
N SER A 87 7.41 7.05 10.38
CA SER A 87 7.99 8.21 9.71
C SER A 87 7.33 9.52 10.12
N THR A 88 6.01 9.53 10.35
CA THR A 88 5.32 10.74 10.81
C THR A 88 5.83 11.22 12.17
N LYS A 89 6.07 10.29 13.10
CA LYS A 89 6.59 10.64 14.43
C LYS A 89 8.02 11.14 14.33
N TYR A 90 8.87 10.41 13.59
CA TYR A 90 10.26 10.78 13.37
C TYR A 90 10.38 12.17 12.74
N ILE A 91 9.70 12.42 11.62
CA ILE A 91 9.75 13.72 10.93
C ILE A 91 9.32 14.84 11.87
N LYS A 92 8.26 14.64 12.66
CA LYS A 92 7.80 15.64 13.64
C LYS A 92 8.84 15.92 14.74
N GLN A 93 9.57 14.90 15.20
CA GLN A 93 10.63 15.07 16.19
C GLN A 93 11.86 15.75 15.58
N LEU A 94 12.27 15.33 14.39
CA LEU A 94 13.37 15.93 13.65
C LEU A 94 13.11 17.41 13.35
N GLU A 95 11.92 17.77 12.88
CA GLU A 95 11.53 19.16 12.62
C GLU A 95 11.62 20.04 13.88
N LYS A 96 11.23 19.50 15.04
CA LYS A 96 11.39 20.23 16.32
C LYS A 96 12.86 20.46 16.66
N LEU A 97 13.70 19.43 16.50
CA LEU A 97 15.13 19.53 16.74
C LEU A 97 15.81 20.51 15.79
N LYS A 98 15.39 20.53 14.52
CA LYS A 98 15.89 21.49 13.53
C LYS A 98 15.60 22.93 13.92
N VAL A 99 14.38 23.20 14.39
CA VAL A 99 14.00 24.54 14.88
C VAL A 99 14.81 24.91 16.11
N GLN A 100 14.92 24.00 17.09
CA GLN A 100 15.66 24.26 18.33
C GLN A 100 17.15 24.55 18.11
N LYS A 101 17.76 23.92 17.10
CA LYS A 101 19.18 24.07 16.78
C LYS A 101 19.46 25.07 15.65
N GLY A 102 18.46 25.85 15.21
CA GLY A 102 18.61 26.83 14.11
C GLY A 102 18.84 26.22 12.72
N ILE A 103 18.87 24.89 12.59
CA ILE A 103 19.13 24.20 11.31
C ILE A 103 18.06 24.49 10.28
N LYS A 104 16.81 24.68 10.72
CA LYS A 104 15.70 24.94 9.80
C LYS A 104 15.89 26.25 9.02
N GLU A 105 16.45 27.27 9.65
CA GLU A 105 16.74 28.56 9.00
C GLU A 105 17.86 28.38 7.97
N ILE A 106 18.94 27.69 8.36
CA ILE A 106 20.03 27.35 7.44
C ILE A 106 19.49 26.59 6.22
N GLU A 107 18.64 25.58 6.41
CA GLU A 107 18.06 24.80 5.32
C GLU A 107 17.16 25.62 4.39
N ASN A 108 16.35 26.53 4.95
CA ASN A 108 15.44 27.37 4.17
C ASN A 108 16.18 28.45 3.37
N SER A 109 17.38 28.85 3.82
CA SER A 109 18.21 29.86 3.19
C SER A 109 19.21 29.29 2.16
N ILE A 110 19.24 27.96 1.95
CA ILE A 110 20.10 27.33 0.93
C ILE A 110 19.71 27.85 -0.47
N PRO A 111 20.64 28.48 -1.22
CA PRO A 111 20.40 28.87 -2.60
C PRO A 111 20.08 27.66 -3.49
N SER A 112 19.33 27.85 -4.57
CA SER A 112 18.99 26.74 -5.46
C SER A 112 20.22 26.21 -6.19
N SER A 113 20.48 24.90 -6.08
CA SER A 113 21.53 24.22 -6.87
C SER A 113 21.11 23.91 -8.31
N LYS A 114 19.84 24.17 -8.67
CA LYS A 114 19.31 23.95 -10.02
C LYS A 114 19.27 25.27 -10.78
N THR A 115 20.44 25.71 -11.21
CA THR A 115 20.62 26.93 -11.98
C THR A 115 21.65 26.68 -13.10
N ALA A 116 21.45 27.33 -14.25
CA ALA A 116 22.42 27.35 -15.35
C ALA A 116 23.43 28.50 -15.20
N GLU A 117 23.20 29.41 -14.25
CA GLU A 117 24.04 30.57 -14.01
C GLU A 117 25.18 30.24 -13.06
N CYS A 118 26.43 30.42 -13.54
CA CYS A 118 27.64 30.08 -12.78
C CYS A 118 27.74 30.84 -11.45
N VAL A 119 27.37 32.13 -11.42
CA VAL A 119 27.45 32.96 -10.20
C VAL A 119 26.49 32.45 -9.13
N ALA A 120 25.25 32.15 -9.51
CA ALA A 120 24.25 31.57 -8.60
C ALA A 120 24.67 30.19 -8.07
N TYR A 121 25.32 29.38 -8.91
CA TYR A 121 25.85 28.08 -8.47
C TYR A 121 27.05 28.23 -7.51
N LEU A 122 27.94 29.19 -7.74
CA LEU A 122 29.04 29.51 -6.83
C LEU A 122 28.52 30.00 -5.46
N LEU A 123 27.42 30.78 -5.44
CA LEU A 123 26.76 31.17 -4.20
C LEU A 123 26.20 29.96 -3.44
N TYR A 124 25.58 29.00 -4.13
CA TYR A 124 25.16 27.74 -3.53
C TYR A 124 26.34 26.98 -2.90
N ILE A 125 27.44 26.79 -3.65
CA ILE A 125 28.63 26.08 -3.14
C ILE A 125 29.19 26.79 -1.91
N LYS A 126 29.41 28.11 -1.99
CA LYS A 126 29.91 28.91 -0.86
C LYS A 126 29.00 28.74 0.36
N TYR A 127 27.69 28.86 0.18
CA TYR A 127 26.72 28.71 1.26
C TYR A 127 26.80 27.33 1.92
N ILE A 128 26.84 26.25 1.13
CA ILE A 128 26.95 24.89 1.65
C ILE A 128 28.26 24.67 2.40
N LEU A 129 29.39 25.11 1.84
CA LEU A 129 30.70 24.97 2.48
C LEU A 129 30.77 25.73 3.81
N THR A 130 30.24 26.96 3.87
CA THR A 130 30.18 27.76 5.10
C THR A 130 29.40 27.06 6.21
N HIS A 131 28.30 26.38 5.88
CA HIS A 131 27.43 25.72 6.87
C HIS A 131 27.71 24.22 7.02
N ALA A 132 28.66 23.65 6.27
CA ALA A 132 28.89 22.21 6.20
C ALA A 132 29.18 21.61 7.59
N GLY A 133 30.03 22.26 8.38
CA GLY A 133 30.35 21.79 9.74
C GLY A 133 29.14 21.69 10.65
N VAL A 134 28.26 22.70 10.64
CA VAL A 134 27.03 22.72 11.44
C VAL A 134 26.05 21.64 10.97
N LEU A 135 25.91 21.47 9.64
CA LEU A 135 25.05 20.45 9.06
C LEU A 135 25.56 19.03 9.36
N PHE A 136 26.86 18.78 9.23
CA PHE A 136 27.46 17.48 9.57
C PHE A 136 27.36 17.16 11.06
N ALA A 137 27.57 18.15 11.94
CA ALA A 137 27.40 17.96 13.38
C ALA A 137 25.94 17.68 13.76
N PHE A 138 24.97 18.27 13.05
CA PHE A 138 23.55 17.99 13.29
C PHE A 138 23.13 16.61 12.75
N TYR A 139 23.54 16.27 11.54
CA TYR A 139 23.26 14.99 10.88
C TYR A 139 24.34 13.94 11.16
N ASP A 140 24.90 13.96 12.38
CA ASP A 140 25.94 13.04 12.79
C ASP A 140 25.42 11.59 12.93
N TYR A 141 26.33 10.69 13.31
CA TYR A 141 26.02 9.28 13.52
C TYR A 141 24.91 9.02 14.56
N LYS A 142 24.57 9.98 15.43
CA LYS A 142 23.49 9.81 16.42
C LYS A 142 22.14 9.69 15.72
N THR A 143 21.99 10.26 14.53
CA THR A 143 20.80 10.09 13.67
C THR A 143 20.73 8.71 13.01
N ALA A 144 21.84 7.96 12.95
CA ALA A 144 21.89 6.64 12.32
C ALA A 144 20.94 5.63 12.99
N LYS A 145 20.80 5.72 14.33
CA LYS A 145 19.85 4.90 15.09
C LYS A 145 18.41 5.11 14.62
N ASP A 146 18.02 6.38 14.43
CA ASP A 146 16.67 6.70 13.95
C ASP A 146 16.47 6.28 12.50
N HIS A 147 17.49 6.45 11.65
CA HIS A 147 17.47 5.97 10.27
C HIS A 147 17.29 4.45 10.20
N PHE A 148 17.97 3.71 11.08
CA PHE A 148 17.80 2.27 11.22
C PHE A 148 16.38 1.89 11.65
N TYR A 149 15.80 2.58 12.65
CA TYR A 149 14.41 2.35 13.05
C TYR A 149 13.40 2.66 11.96
N LEU A 150 13.64 3.69 11.14
CA LEU A 150 12.81 3.99 9.97
C LEU A 150 12.91 2.90 8.92
N TYR A 151 14.12 2.38 8.68
CA TYR A 151 14.33 1.26 7.76
C TYR A 151 13.54 0.02 8.22
N GLN A 152 13.69 -0.37 9.49
CA GLN A 152 12.89 -1.45 10.09
C GLN A 152 11.38 -1.13 10.05
N GLY A 153 11.01 0.13 10.26
CA GLY A 153 9.64 0.60 10.17
C GLY A 153 9.03 0.38 8.78
N LYS A 154 9.78 0.68 7.71
CA LYS A 154 9.36 0.41 6.32
C LYS A 154 9.13 -1.08 6.07
N GLN A 155 10.03 -1.94 6.53
CA GLN A 155 9.88 -3.40 6.38
C GLN A 155 8.64 -3.92 7.10
N ARG A 156 8.47 -3.56 8.39
CA ARG A 156 7.28 -3.94 9.18
C ARG A 156 5.99 -3.39 8.59
N ALA A 157 6.02 -2.15 8.08
CA ALA A 157 4.86 -1.55 7.46
C ALA A 157 4.45 -2.30 6.20
N ALA A 158 5.39 -2.66 5.33
CA ALA A 158 5.09 -3.46 4.14
C ALA A 158 4.42 -4.79 4.51
N GLU A 159 4.99 -5.52 5.48
CA GLU A 159 4.42 -6.79 5.95
C GLU A 159 3.03 -6.64 6.59
N GLU A 160 2.82 -5.65 7.46
CA GLU A 160 1.49 -5.40 8.03
C GLU A 160 0.49 -4.95 6.96
N THR A 161 0.95 -4.30 5.89
CA THR A 161 0.09 -3.88 4.77
C THR A 161 -0.39 -5.08 3.97
N VAL A 162 0.47 -6.06 3.70
CA VAL A 162 0.06 -7.35 3.11
C VAL A 162 -0.84 -8.13 4.07
N ASN A 163 -0.52 -8.14 5.37
CA ASN A 163 -1.35 -8.78 6.39
C ASN A 163 -2.74 -8.15 6.51
N MET A 164 -2.85 -6.82 6.34
CA MET A 164 -4.14 -6.12 6.25
C MET A 164 -4.94 -6.56 5.02
N LEU A 165 -4.27 -6.83 3.90
CA LEU A 165 -4.90 -7.34 2.69
C LEU A 165 -5.34 -8.79 2.85
N ALA A 166 -4.45 -9.72 3.18
CA ALA A 166 -4.73 -11.17 3.18
C ALA A 166 -5.54 -11.61 4.41
N HIS A 167 -5.12 -11.16 5.60
CA HIS A 167 -5.62 -11.69 6.88
C HIS A 167 -6.32 -10.63 7.74
N GLY A 168 -6.57 -9.44 7.17
CA GLY A 168 -7.18 -8.29 7.85
C GLY A 168 -6.28 -7.55 8.85
N GLY A 169 -5.12 -8.11 9.19
CA GLY A 169 -4.15 -7.51 10.10
C GLY A 169 -4.73 -7.02 11.43
N THR A 170 -4.09 -6.03 12.04
CA THR A 170 -4.57 -5.42 13.28
C THR A 170 -5.76 -4.48 13.08
N LYS A 171 -5.96 -4.01 11.84
CA LYS A 171 -7.00 -3.05 11.46
C LYS A 171 -8.39 -3.67 11.47
N TYR A 172 -8.56 -4.82 10.82
CA TYR A 172 -9.88 -5.44 10.61
C TYR A 172 -10.19 -6.56 11.62
N ASN A 173 -9.17 -7.19 12.19
CA ASN A 173 -9.37 -8.26 13.18
C ASN A 173 -9.83 -7.70 14.55
N LYS A 174 -11.14 -7.76 14.80
CA LYS A 174 -11.78 -7.26 16.04
C LYS A 174 -11.29 -7.96 17.32
N ARG A 175 -10.93 -9.25 17.26
CA ARG A 175 -10.40 -10.01 18.42
C ARG A 175 -9.03 -9.46 18.84
N LYS A 176 -8.12 -9.23 17.89
CA LYS A 176 -6.83 -8.56 18.13
C LYS A 176 -7.01 -7.13 18.65
N LYS A 177 -8.01 -6.39 18.14
CA LYS A 177 -8.34 -5.03 18.61
C LYS A 177 -8.89 -5.00 20.04
N ARG A 178 -9.77 -5.94 20.41
CA ARG A 178 -10.32 -6.09 21.78
C ARG A 178 -9.21 -6.44 22.79
N HIS A 179 -8.31 -7.37 22.47
CA HIS A 179 -7.17 -7.68 23.35
C HIS A 179 -6.24 -6.47 23.56
N ARG A 180 -5.91 -5.73 22.50
CA ARG A 180 -5.11 -4.49 22.62
C ARG A 180 -5.82 -3.41 23.45
N LYS A 181 -7.13 -3.21 23.26
CA LYS A 181 -7.94 -2.29 24.07
C LYS A 181 -7.96 -2.72 25.54
N LYS A 182 -8.12 -4.02 25.83
CA LYS A 182 -8.09 -4.57 27.19
C LYS A 182 -6.70 -4.38 27.85
N LYS A 183 -5.61 -4.56 27.09
CA LYS A 183 -4.24 -4.32 27.56
C LYS A 183 -3.93 -2.83 27.80
N ARG A 184 -4.38 -1.94 26.90
CA ARG A 184 -4.28 -0.47 27.08
C ARG A 184 -5.15 0.03 28.24
N SER A 185 -6.37 -0.49 28.38
CA SER A 185 -7.28 -0.20 29.49
C SER A 185 -6.68 -0.65 30.82
N LYS A 186 -6.06 -1.83 30.92
CA LYS A 186 -5.31 -2.24 32.13
C LYS A 186 -4.16 -1.26 32.44
N LYS A 187 -3.41 -0.83 31.43
CA LYS A 187 -2.29 0.12 31.61
C LYS A 187 -2.77 1.55 31.96
N GLN A 188 -3.92 1.98 31.46
CA GLN A 188 -4.53 3.28 31.80
C GLN A 188 -5.23 3.27 33.16
N LYS A 189 -5.86 2.16 33.56
CA LYS A 189 -6.47 2.00 34.90
C LYS A 189 -5.43 2.02 36.02
N LEU A 190 -4.18 1.68 35.74
CA LEU A 190 -3.06 1.81 36.67
C LEU A 190 -2.54 3.27 36.78
N MET A 191 -2.99 4.19 35.92
CA MET A 191 -2.43 5.56 35.84
C MET A 191 -3.48 6.68 35.76
N ALA A 192 -4.77 6.43 36.04
CA ALA A 192 -5.79 7.47 35.92
C ALA A 192 -6.93 7.34 36.93
N ASN A 193 -7.27 8.47 37.56
CA ASN A 193 -8.50 8.69 38.31
C ASN A 193 -9.68 8.96 37.35
N PRO A 194 -10.93 8.62 37.74
CA PRO A 194 -12.05 8.49 36.81
C PRO A 194 -12.78 9.83 36.55
N LYS A 195 -12.92 10.25 35.29
CA LYS A 195 -13.99 11.17 34.88
C LYS A 195 -14.68 10.79 33.57
N GLU A 196 -16.00 10.80 33.71
CA GLU A 196 -17.15 10.93 32.80
C GLU A 196 -17.17 10.28 31.41
N LYS A 197 -18.19 9.43 31.25
CA LYS A 197 -18.64 8.85 29.98
C LYS A 197 -19.61 9.82 29.31
N LYS A 198 -19.32 10.25 28.09
CA LYS A 198 -20.31 10.90 27.21
C LYS A 198 -21.07 9.86 26.38
N ASN A 199 -22.37 10.10 26.25
CA ASN A 199 -23.34 9.24 25.56
C ASN A 199 -23.11 9.22 24.03
N PRO A 200 -23.30 8.06 23.37
CA PRO A 200 -23.15 7.96 21.93
C PRO A 200 -24.39 8.49 21.18
N VAL A 201 -24.16 9.41 20.25
CA VAL A 201 -25.17 9.90 19.30
C VAL A 201 -25.50 8.81 18.27
N ALA A 202 -26.80 8.55 18.07
CA ALA A 202 -27.32 7.62 17.08
C ALA A 202 -27.04 8.12 15.65
N LYS A 203 -26.66 7.22 14.74
CA LYS A 203 -26.40 7.53 13.32
C LYS A 203 -27.44 6.86 12.43
N ASN A 204 -28.21 7.67 11.71
CA ASN A 204 -29.13 7.27 10.64
C ASN A 204 -28.40 6.44 9.57
N SER A 205 -29.04 5.37 9.09
CA SER A 205 -28.44 4.41 8.15
C SER A 205 -29.29 4.18 6.90
N GLN A 206 -29.01 4.95 5.85
CA GLN A 206 -29.43 4.63 4.47
C GLN A 206 -28.27 4.66 3.46
N ASN A 207 -27.01 4.78 3.93
CA ASN A 207 -25.84 4.72 3.05
C ASN A 207 -25.39 3.27 2.87
N TRP A 208 -25.04 2.88 1.62
CA TRP A 208 -24.38 1.61 1.33
C TRP A 208 -23.15 1.42 2.23
N LYS A 209 -23.01 0.23 2.82
CA LYS A 209 -21.91 -0.13 3.72
C LYS A 209 -21.21 -1.38 3.21
N PRO A 210 -19.86 -1.42 3.22
CA PRO A 210 -19.14 -2.63 2.90
C PRO A 210 -19.45 -3.73 3.92
N VAL A 211 -19.36 -4.99 3.47
CA VAL A 211 -19.59 -6.16 4.32
C VAL A 211 -18.60 -6.17 5.50
N LYS A 212 -19.06 -6.67 6.64
CA LYS A 212 -18.21 -6.82 7.84
C LYS A 212 -17.04 -7.75 7.53
N PHE A 213 -15.92 -7.53 8.23
CA PHE A 213 -14.76 -8.40 8.05
C PHE A 213 -15.08 -9.86 8.37
N GLN A 214 -14.89 -10.72 7.36
CA GLN A 214 -14.88 -12.17 7.46
C GLN A 214 -13.55 -12.68 6.92
N MET A 215 -13.08 -13.77 7.50
CA MET A 215 -11.83 -14.42 7.14
C MET A 215 -12.18 -15.86 6.75
N GLU A 216 -11.96 -16.21 5.49
CA GLU A 216 -12.09 -17.59 5.01
C GLU A 216 -10.74 -18.25 5.25
N ARG A 217 -10.62 -19.02 6.32
CA ARG A 217 -9.34 -19.63 6.72
C ARG A 217 -8.95 -20.83 5.86
N GLU A 218 -9.94 -21.43 5.21
CA GLU A 218 -9.78 -22.61 4.36
C GLU A 218 -9.37 -22.25 2.94
N LYS A 219 -9.54 -20.98 2.55
CA LYS A 219 -9.23 -20.51 1.20
C LYS A 219 -7.91 -19.77 1.13
N VAL A 220 -7.17 -20.03 0.07
CA VAL A 220 -5.89 -19.36 -0.22
C VAL A 220 -6.17 -17.96 -0.78
N PRO A 221 -5.56 -16.88 -0.24
CA PRO A 221 -5.70 -15.55 -0.81
C PRO A 221 -5.18 -15.49 -2.26
N LEU A 222 -6.04 -15.19 -3.23
CA LEU A 222 -5.68 -14.95 -4.62
C LEU A 222 -5.75 -13.44 -4.90
N VAL A 223 -4.59 -12.78 -4.91
CA VAL A 223 -4.49 -11.33 -5.12
C VAL A 223 -4.38 -11.05 -6.61
N VAL A 224 -5.39 -10.36 -7.15
CA VAL A 224 -5.42 -9.89 -8.54
C VAL A 224 -5.02 -8.42 -8.56
N PHE A 225 -3.92 -8.11 -9.25
CA PHE A 225 -3.28 -6.80 -9.22
C PHE A 225 -3.20 -6.17 -10.62
N GLY A 226 -3.60 -4.91 -10.75
CA GLY A 226 -3.55 -4.22 -12.05
C GLY A 226 -2.15 -3.99 -12.62
N ALA A 227 -1.92 -4.45 -13.85
CA ALA A 227 -0.66 -4.33 -14.58
C ALA A 227 -0.26 -2.87 -14.87
N ARG A 228 -1.24 -1.96 -14.91
CA ARG A 228 -1.11 -0.58 -15.37
C ARG A 228 -0.10 0.27 -14.59
N MET A 229 0.36 -0.23 -13.44
CA MET A 229 1.36 0.40 -12.57
C MET A 229 2.81 -0.03 -12.82
N PHE A 230 3.03 -1.17 -13.50
CA PHE A 230 4.37 -1.65 -13.86
C PHE A 230 4.81 -1.04 -15.20
N GLY A 231 6.07 -0.61 -15.32
CA GLY A 231 6.61 0.02 -16.53
C GLY A 231 6.35 1.52 -16.71
N LYS A 232 5.77 2.20 -15.71
CA LYS A 232 5.64 3.68 -15.67
C LYS A 232 6.67 4.33 -14.75
N ASP A 233 7.92 3.91 -14.88
CA ASP A 233 9.06 4.48 -14.14
C ASP A 233 9.27 5.98 -14.44
N SER A 234 8.73 6.45 -15.56
CA SER A 234 8.81 7.85 -16.01
C SER A 234 7.69 8.76 -15.52
N ILE A 235 6.51 8.23 -15.15
CA ILE A 235 5.38 9.07 -14.72
C ILE A 235 5.34 9.12 -13.20
N LYS A 236 6.06 10.10 -12.63
CA LYS A 236 5.96 10.47 -11.21
C LYS A 236 4.49 10.75 -10.87
N LEU A 237 3.80 9.78 -10.26
CA LEU A 237 2.49 10.00 -9.66
C LEU A 237 2.67 11.01 -8.50
N LYS A 238 2.52 12.30 -8.80
CA LYS A 238 2.63 13.40 -7.83
C LYS A 238 1.72 13.06 -6.62
N GLY A 239 2.34 12.76 -5.48
CA GLY A 239 1.66 12.41 -4.22
C GLY A 239 1.91 10.99 -3.68
N ASN A 240 2.34 10.03 -4.51
CA ASN A 240 2.82 8.72 -4.04
C ASN A 240 4.34 8.66 -4.21
N ARG A 241 5.08 8.37 -3.13
CA ARG A 241 6.48 7.95 -3.29
C ARG A 241 6.43 6.54 -3.87
N LEU A 242 6.74 6.38 -5.16
CA LEU A 242 6.78 5.09 -5.89
C LEU A 242 7.38 3.94 -5.06
N ALA A 243 8.34 4.26 -4.20
CA ALA A 243 8.95 3.35 -3.23
C ALA A 243 7.93 2.50 -2.43
N SER A 244 6.82 3.06 -1.95
CA SER A 244 5.91 2.33 -1.05
C SER A 244 5.16 1.20 -1.75
N LEU A 245 4.77 1.38 -3.01
CA LEU A 245 4.15 0.33 -3.83
C LEU A 245 5.16 -0.76 -4.21
N VAL A 246 6.40 -0.38 -4.53
CA VAL A 246 7.48 -1.34 -4.79
C VAL A 246 7.75 -2.20 -3.54
N PHE A 247 7.79 -1.60 -2.35
CA PHE A 247 7.93 -2.36 -1.11
C PHE A 247 6.75 -3.28 -0.84
N PHE A 248 5.53 -2.83 -1.15
CA PHE A 248 4.33 -3.63 -1.01
C PHE A 248 4.32 -4.83 -1.97
N TRP A 249 4.65 -4.61 -3.25
CA TRP A 249 4.77 -5.68 -4.24
C TRP A 249 5.85 -6.70 -3.88
N ARG A 250 7.03 -6.23 -3.45
CA ARG A 250 8.10 -7.13 -2.95
C ARG A 250 7.63 -7.94 -1.76
N ALA A 251 6.86 -7.35 -0.83
CA ALA A 251 6.30 -8.08 0.29
C ALA A 251 5.27 -9.13 -0.17
N LEU A 252 4.40 -8.81 -1.15
CA LEU A 252 3.48 -9.77 -1.75
C LEU A 252 4.24 -10.97 -2.36
N LYS A 253 5.25 -10.71 -3.20
CA LYS A 253 6.05 -11.77 -3.83
C LYS A 253 6.85 -12.61 -2.82
N ARG A 254 7.29 -12.03 -1.69
CA ARG A 254 7.87 -12.82 -0.59
C ARG A 254 6.84 -13.73 0.08
N ARG A 255 5.60 -13.28 0.23
CA ARG A 255 4.51 -14.11 0.79
C ARG A 255 4.06 -15.20 -0.16
N GLU A 256 4.08 -14.92 -1.46
CA GLU A 256 3.85 -15.91 -2.50
C GLU A 256 4.93 -16.99 -2.50
N ALA A 257 6.21 -16.61 -2.42
CA ALA A 257 7.30 -17.57 -2.29
C ALA A 257 7.18 -18.42 -1.00
N ALA A 258 6.56 -17.88 0.05
CA ALA A 258 6.25 -18.59 1.28
C ALA A 258 4.93 -19.39 1.23
N LYS A 259 4.25 -19.42 0.08
CA LYS A 259 2.95 -20.08 -0.15
C LYS A 259 1.82 -19.59 0.78
N ASP A 260 1.89 -18.35 1.29
CA ASP A 260 0.84 -17.72 2.11
C ASP A 260 -0.28 -17.09 1.25
N LEU A 261 0.01 -16.78 -0.01
CA LEU A 261 -0.93 -16.22 -0.98
C LEU A 261 -0.44 -16.46 -2.41
N ILE A 262 -1.28 -16.20 -3.41
CA ILE A 262 -0.89 -16.12 -4.82
C ILE A 262 -1.14 -14.68 -5.30
N ALA A 263 -0.21 -14.12 -6.08
CA ALA A 263 -0.31 -12.75 -6.58
C ALA A 263 -0.16 -12.71 -8.11
N VAL A 264 -1.28 -12.56 -8.80
CA VAL A 264 -1.38 -12.50 -10.26
C VAL A 264 -1.59 -11.07 -10.75
N ILE A 265 -1.15 -10.80 -11.99
CA ILE A 265 -1.30 -9.49 -12.63
C ILE A 265 -2.39 -9.57 -13.71
N ILE A 266 -3.23 -8.53 -13.82
CA ILE A 266 -4.27 -8.40 -14.85
C ILE A 266 -4.07 -7.14 -15.69
N ASP A 267 -4.20 -7.23 -17.02
CA ASP A 267 -4.15 -6.04 -17.88
C ASP A 267 -5.44 -5.21 -17.77
N GLU A 268 -5.41 -4.21 -16.90
CA GLU A 268 -6.54 -3.33 -16.60
C GLU A 268 -6.74 -2.21 -17.61
N CYS A 269 -7.00 -2.52 -18.88
CA CYS A 269 -7.43 -1.45 -19.77
C CYS A 269 -8.85 -1.00 -19.40
N LYS A 270 -9.04 0.33 -19.28
CA LYS A 270 -10.33 1.02 -19.05
C LYS A 270 -11.08 0.77 -17.71
N THR A 271 -10.58 -0.02 -16.74
CA THR A 271 -11.17 -0.26 -15.37
C THR A 271 -11.43 0.98 -14.50
N PHE A 272 -11.11 2.20 -14.97
CA PHE A 272 -11.38 3.46 -14.27
C PHE A 272 -12.36 4.37 -15.01
N LYS A 273 -12.80 3.95 -16.20
CA LYS A 273 -13.66 4.74 -17.10
C LYS A 273 -15.06 4.17 -17.23
N VAL A 274 -15.21 2.86 -17.04
CA VAL A 274 -16.48 2.14 -17.10
C VAL A 274 -17.16 2.18 -15.73
N CYS A 275 -18.45 2.48 -15.70
CA CYS A 275 -19.23 2.45 -14.47
C CYS A 275 -19.64 1.02 -14.12
N ASN A 276 -19.24 0.50 -12.96
CA ASN A 276 -19.63 -0.85 -12.51
C ASN A 276 -21.15 -1.05 -12.37
N ALA A 277 -21.94 0.02 -12.19
CA ALA A 277 -23.40 -0.11 -12.05
C ALA A 277 -24.13 -0.30 -13.38
N CYS A 278 -23.66 0.34 -14.45
CA CYS A 278 -24.40 0.36 -15.73
C CYS A 278 -23.55 0.00 -16.95
N ASN A 279 -22.28 -0.37 -16.75
CA ASN A 279 -21.34 -0.79 -17.79
C ASN A 279 -21.17 0.19 -18.97
N ASN A 280 -21.42 1.49 -18.72
CA ASN A 280 -21.23 2.60 -19.66
C ASN A 280 -20.03 3.46 -19.24
N ASP A 281 -19.38 4.06 -20.23
CA ASP A 281 -18.33 5.06 -20.10
C ASP A 281 -18.74 6.37 -20.80
N PRO A 282 -18.22 7.55 -20.40
CA PRO A 282 -17.18 7.77 -19.40
C PRO A 282 -17.70 8.12 -17.98
N LEU A 283 -16.91 7.75 -16.97
CA LEU A 283 -16.95 8.30 -15.62
C LEU A 283 -16.24 9.66 -15.57
N THR A 284 -16.95 10.72 -15.17
CA THR A 284 -16.38 12.07 -15.00
C THR A 284 -16.02 12.34 -13.54
N SER A 285 -15.00 13.16 -13.30
CA SER A 285 -14.64 13.54 -11.92
C SER A 285 -15.65 14.56 -11.40
N MET A 286 -16.12 14.40 -10.16
CA MET A 286 -16.98 15.42 -9.57
C MET A 286 -16.24 16.75 -9.42
N PHE A 287 -16.85 17.82 -9.93
CA PHE A 287 -16.38 19.20 -9.76
C PHE A 287 -16.60 19.67 -8.30
N GLY A 288 -15.77 20.61 -7.83
CA GLY A 288 -15.86 21.18 -6.47
C GLY A 288 -15.15 20.40 -5.36
N LEU A 289 -14.72 19.16 -5.58
CA LEU A 289 -13.90 18.42 -4.62
C LEU A 289 -12.41 18.64 -4.86
N LYS A 290 -11.65 19.00 -3.80
CA LYS A 290 -10.17 19.10 -3.81
C LYS A 290 -9.47 17.81 -4.28
N SER A 291 -10.18 16.68 -4.41
CA SER A 291 -9.64 15.46 -4.97
C SER A 291 -10.56 14.79 -5.97
N ARG A 292 -9.99 14.46 -7.13
CA ARG A 292 -10.61 13.69 -8.23
C ARG A 292 -10.84 12.19 -7.89
N ASN A 293 -11.00 11.87 -6.61
CA ASN A 293 -11.18 10.50 -6.12
C ASN A 293 -12.62 10.02 -6.19
N VAL A 294 -13.58 10.94 -6.37
CA VAL A 294 -14.98 10.62 -6.59
C VAL A 294 -15.31 10.89 -8.05
N GLN A 295 -15.92 9.91 -8.69
CA GLN A 295 -16.39 9.96 -10.06
C GLN A 295 -17.92 9.82 -10.08
N VAL A 296 -18.53 10.46 -11.07
CA VAL A 296 -19.95 10.32 -11.36
C VAL A 296 -20.11 9.67 -12.73
N CYS A 297 -21.00 8.71 -12.83
CA CYS A 297 -21.39 8.15 -14.12
C CYS A 297 -22.26 9.15 -14.87
N ASN A 298 -21.91 9.44 -16.13
CA ASN A 298 -22.71 10.36 -16.95
C ASN A 298 -24.10 9.79 -17.27
N PHE A 299 -24.26 8.47 -17.25
CA PHE A 299 -25.50 7.76 -17.59
C PHE A 299 -26.38 7.53 -16.37
N CYS A 300 -25.98 6.62 -15.47
CA CYS A 300 -26.80 6.26 -14.29
C CYS A 300 -26.65 7.20 -13.10
N LYS A 301 -25.82 8.26 -13.21
CA LYS A 301 -25.53 9.24 -12.15
C LYS A 301 -24.97 8.64 -10.84
N ALA A 302 -24.61 7.35 -10.83
CA ALA A 302 -24.00 6.72 -9.69
C ALA A 302 -22.67 7.39 -9.30
N LEU A 303 -22.47 7.56 -7.99
CA LEU A 303 -21.27 8.12 -7.41
C LEU A 303 -20.32 7.01 -6.95
N TRP A 304 -19.10 7.08 -7.45
CA TRP A 304 -18.08 6.07 -7.21
C TRP A 304 -16.84 6.67 -6.58
N GLN A 305 -16.32 6.02 -5.54
CA GLN A 305 -14.90 6.18 -5.23
C GLN A 305 -14.10 5.45 -6.30
N ARG A 306 -13.20 6.16 -6.98
CA ARG A 306 -12.41 5.67 -8.12
C ARG A 306 -11.83 4.27 -7.89
N GLY A 307 -11.16 4.06 -6.74
CA GLY A 307 -10.52 2.78 -6.47
C GLY A 307 -11.49 1.67 -6.11
N ILE A 308 -12.68 1.98 -5.57
CA ILE A 308 -13.72 0.98 -5.35
C ILE A 308 -14.31 0.54 -6.69
N ASN A 309 -14.57 1.47 -7.61
CA ASN A 309 -15.03 1.12 -8.95
C ASN A 309 -14.00 0.25 -9.68
N ALA A 310 -12.72 0.63 -9.65
CA ALA A 310 -11.66 -0.14 -10.29
C ALA A 310 -11.52 -1.56 -9.73
N CYS A 311 -11.55 -1.73 -8.41
CA CYS A 311 -11.54 -3.07 -7.81
C CYS A 311 -12.77 -3.89 -8.24
N LYS A 312 -13.93 -3.25 -8.38
CA LYS A 312 -15.16 -3.92 -8.79
C LYS A 312 -15.17 -4.25 -10.28
N ASP A 313 -14.57 -3.43 -11.14
CA ASP A 313 -14.43 -3.70 -12.58
C ASP A 313 -13.44 -4.86 -12.84
N ALA A 314 -12.46 -5.06 -11.96
CA ALA A 314 -11.52 -6.18 -12.08
C ALA A 314 -12.18 -7.56 -11.85
N LEU A 315 -13.26 -7.62 -11.05
CA LEU A 315 -14.02 -8.84 -10.80
C LEU A 315 -14.66 -9.43 -12.08
N PRO A 316 -15.53 -8.72 -12.83
CA PRO A 316 -16.15 -9.27 -14.03
C PRO A 316 -15.12 -9.60 -15.13
N ILE A 317 -14.00 -8.88 -15.21
CA ILE A 317 -12.90 -9.24 -16.13
C ILE A 317 -12.33 -10.60 -15.71
N SER A 318 -12.00 -10.78 -14.44
CA SER A 318 -11.41 -12.02 -13.94
C SER A 318 -12.38 -13.20 -14.04
N LEU A 319 -13.66 -12.99 -13.74
CA LEU A 319 -14.70 -14.00 -13.95
C LEU A 319 -14.81 -14.42 -15.42
N SER A 320 -14.70 -13.49 -16.37
CA SER A 320 -14.72 -13.81 -17.79
C SER A 320 -13.52 -14.65 -18.22
N VAL A 321 -12.34 -14.35 -17.68
CA VAL A 321 -11.10 -15.10 -17.95
C VAL A 321 -11.19 -16.51 -17.37
N TRP A 322 -11.59 -16.65 -16.09
CA TRP A 322 -11.70 -17.94 -15.41
C TRP A 322 -12.80 -18.85 -15.99
N ASP A 323 -13.78 -18.25 -16.68
CA ASP A 323 -14.85 -18.96 -17.39
C ASP A 323 -14.51 -19.23 -18.87
N GLY A 324 -13.24 -19.05 -19.26
CA GLY A 324 -12.73 -19.37 -20.60
C GLY A 324 -13.17 -18.40 -21.72
N ARG A 325 -13.93 -17.34 -21.41
CA ARG A 325 -14.39 -16.34 -22.40
C ARG A 325 -13.32 -15.30 -22.77
N GLY A 326 -12.19 -15.29 -22.06
CA GLY A 326 -11.14 -14.29 -22.22
C GLY A 326 -11.54 -12.91 -21.71
N GLN A 327 -10.75 -11.90 -22.05
CA GLN A 327 -10.95 -10.52 -21.58
C GLN A 327 -12.14 -9.84 -22.29
N PRO A 328 -13.10 -9.25 -21.56
CA PRO A 328 -14.23 -8.57 -22.18
C PRO A 328 -13.80 -7.40 -23.08
N PHE A 329 -14.41 -7.29 -24.27
CA PHE A 329 -14.08 -6.26 -25.27
C PHE A 329 -14.14 -4.81 -24.73
N LYS A 330 -15.07 -4.53 -23.81
CA LYS A 330 -15.16 -3.20 -23.17
C LYS A 330 -13.92 -2.82 -22.36
N HIS A 331 -13.12 -3.81 -21.96
CA HIS A 331 -11.89 -3.67 -21.20
C HIS A 331 -10.64 -4.05 -22.00
N SER A 332 -10.76 -4.42 -23.28
CA SER A 332 -9.60 -4.67 -24.15
C SER A 332 -8.99 -3.35 -24.64
N ARG A 333 -7.69 -3.41 -24.98
CA ARG A 333 -7.01 -2.38 -25.77
C ARG A 333 -7.53 -2.50 -27.21
N ASN A 334 -8.07 -1.42 -27.75
CA ASN A 334 -8.25 -1.31 -29.20
C ASN A 334 -6.91 -0.92 -29.81
#